data_AF-A0A075MNA6-F1
#
_entry.id   AF-A0A075MNA6-F1
#
_cell.length_a   1.000
_cell.length_b   1.000
_cell.length_c   1.000
_cell.angle_alpha   90.00
_cell.angle_beta   90.00
_cell.angle_gamma   90.00
#
_symmetry.space_group_name_H-M   'P 1'
#
loop_
_entity.id
_entity.type
_entity.pdbx_description
1 polymer ?
#
loop_
_entity_poly.entity_id
_entity_poly.type
_entity_poly.pdbx_seq_one_letter_code
_entity_poly.pdbx_strand_id
1 'polypeptide(L)'
;MAGKKERLAGKSRPLLLRIPSNLLESLKIEAAKDDASVNSFITTVLKKYISWGRYQERLGFMPLHKSMVKTMLEKLTPEEIEEVGKMQKDQTIRDFLLFESGYNLKSFIQWIRLRCRVLGFDLRIKEEFEPDYTIFVMIHHDMGENWSLYYKGMFSAVLQELLPPDEKAYDQIIFETNRTSFAMHIVGLKVDDDMKEIMSVD
;
A
#
# COMPACT_ATOMS: atom_id res chain seq x y z
N MET A 1 -30.33 25.36 -8.11
CA MET A 1 -29.40 25.99 -7.14
C MET A 1 -28.48 24.90 -6.61
N ALA A 2 -27.16 25.09 -6.77
CA ALA A 2 -26.15 24.08 -6.48
C ALA A 2 -25.89 23.97 -4.97
N GLY A 3 -26.06 22.78 -4.41
CA GLY A 3 -25.70 22.44 -3.03
C GLY A 3 -24.18 22.38 -2.88
N LYS A 4 -23.65 23.21 -1.99
CA LYS A 4 -22.23 23.33 -1.67
C LYS A 4 -21.81 22.08 -0.88
N LYS A 5 -20.97 21.22 -1.47
CA LYS A 5 -20.28 20.13 -0.74
C LYS A 5 -19.46 20.73 0.40
N GLU A 6 -19.88 20.53 1.64
CA GLU A 6 -19.05 20.77 2.81
C GLU A 6 -17.89 19.77 2.81
N ARG A 7 -16.67 20.28 2.66
CA ARG A 7 -15.45 19.54 3.00
C ARG A 7 -15.40 19.42 4.51
N LEU A 8 -15.49 18.19 5.04
CA LEU A 8 -15.21 17.87 6.43
C LEU A 8 -13.74 18.22 6.75
N ALA A 9 -13.48 19.43 7.24
CA ALA A 9 -12.19 19.81 7.80
C ALA A 9 -12.13 19.32 9.25
N GLY A 10 -11.37 18.25 9.51
CA GLY A 10 -11.15 17.75 10.87
C GLY A 10 -10.58 18.84 11.79
N LYS A 11 -10.94 18.82 13.08
CA LYS A 11 -10.44 19.77 14.09
C LYS A 11 -8.91 19.71 14.16
N SER A 12 -8.23 20.83 13.93
CA SER A 12 -6.78 20.96 14.13
C SER A 12 -6.47 21.74 15.41
N ARG A 13 -5.33 21.45 16.06
CA ARG A 13 -4.84 22.17 17.24
C ARG A 13 -3.48 22.80 16.91
N PRO A 14 -3.22 24.05 17.34
CA PRO A 14 -1.93 24.67 17.10
C PRO A 14 -0.82 23.95 17.88
N LEU A 15 0.35 23.79 17.25
CA LEU A 15 1.56 23.25 17.85
C LEU A 15 2.68 24.28 17.69
N LEU A 16 3.28 24.72 18.81
CA LEU A 16 4.40 25.66 18.82
C LEU A 16 5.71 24.88 19.02
N LEU A 17 6.64 24.98 18.08
CA LEU A 17 7.95 24.31 18.14
C LEU A 17 9.06 25.33 17.98
N ARG A 18 10.15 25.17 18.75
CA ARG A 18 11.39 25.91 18.53
C ARG A 18 12.21 25.16 17.49
N ILE A 19 12.44 25.78 16.34
CA ILE A 19 13.21 25.20 15.22
C ILE A 19 14.50 26.02 15.07
N PRO A 20 15.68 25.39 14.97
CA PRO A 20 16.93 26.08 14.65
C PRO A 20 16.81 26.91 13.37
N SER A 21 17.35 28.13 13.35
CA SER A 21 17.16 29.05 12.22
C SER A 21 17.64 28.46 10.89
N ASN A 22 18.75 27.73 10.88
CA ASN A 22 19.27 27.05 9.69
C ASN A 22 18.31 25.98 9.14
N LEU A 23 17.63 25.24 10.03
CA LEU A 23 16.63 24.26 9.64
C LEU A 23 15.38 24.95 9.09
N LEU A 24 14.92 26.05 9.71
CA LEU A 24 13.77 26.81 9.21
C LEU A 24 13.99 27.33 7.79
N GLU A 25 15.18 27.86 7.48
CA GLU A 25 15.49 28.31 6.12
C GLU A 25 15.50 27.14 5.12
N SER A 26 16.03 25.98 5.51
CA SER A 26 15.98 24.77 4.66
C SER A 26 14.54 24.32 4.40
N LEU A 27 13.68 24.33 5.42
CA LEU A 27 12.26 23.98 5.29
C LEU A 27 11.50 24.94 4.36
N LYS A 28 11.82 26.25 4.38
CA LYS A 28 11.23 27.23 3.46
C LYS A 28 11.62 26.94 2.01
N ILE A 29 12.89 26.61 1.77
CA ILE A 29 13.39 26.28 0.43
C ILE A 29 12.69 25.03 -0.11
N GLU A 30 12.60 23.96 0.69
CA GLU A 30 11.92 22.73 0.28
C GLU A 30 10.41 22.94 0.06
N ALA A 31 9.73 23.66 0.97
CA ALA A 31 8.30 23.94 0.83
C ALA A 31 7.99 24.75 -0.44
N ALA A 32 8.86 25.68 -0.82
CA ALA A 32 8.70 26.48 -2.04
C ALA A 32 8.80 25.67 -3.34
N LYS A 33 9.49 24.51 -3.35
CA LYS A 33 9.59 23.66 -4.55
C LYS A 33 8.24 23.10 -4.99
N ASP A 34 7.36 22.84 -4.03
CA ASP A 34 6.03 22.27 -4.24
C ASP A 34 4.89 23.30 -4.04
N ASP A 35 5.23 24.59 -4.09
CA ASP A 35 4.31 25.73 -3.86
C ASP A 35 3.51 25.59 -2.54
N ALA A 36 4.17 25.04 -1.51
CA ALA A 36 3.58 24.70 -0.23
C ALA A 36 4.02 25.67 0.88
N SER A 37 3.16 25.85 1.89
CA SER A 37 3.58 26.54 3.13
C SER A 37 4.51 25.65 3.95
N VAL A 38 5.37 26.26 4.78
CA VAL A 38 6.22 25.52 5.74
C VAL A 38 5.37 24.61 6.64
N ASN A 39 4.22 25.09 7.11
CA ASN A 39 3.32 24.29 7.94
C ASN A 39 2.76 23.05 7.22
N SER A 40 2.31 23.21 5.97
CA SER A 40 1.82 22.09 5.17
C SER A 40 2.94 21.10 4.84
N PHE A 41 4.15 21.59 4.56
CA PHE A 41 5.33 20.75 4.33
C PHE A 41 5.69 19.93 5.58
N ILE A 42 5.84 20.59 6.73
CA ILE A 42 6.12 19.93 8.02
C ILE A 42 5.04 18.88 8.32
N THR A 43 3.76 19.24 8.12
CA THR A 43 2.65 18.30 8.35
C THR A 43 2.76 17.07 7.44
N THR A 44 3.09 17.25 6.17
CA THR A 44 3.32 16.15 5.22
C THR A 44 4.49 15.26 5.64
N VAL A 45 5.60 15.85 6.06
CA VAL A 45 6.78 15.12 6.55
C VAL A 45 6.46 14.33 7.81
N LEU A 46 5.78 14.94 8.79
CA LEU A 46 5.36 14.26 10.02
C LEU A 46 4.39 13.12 9.73
N LYS A 47 3.42 13.33 8.84
CA LYS A 47 2.50 12.27 8.37
C LYS A 47 3.28 11.11 7.75
N LYS A 48 4.25 11.39 6.88
CA LYS A 48 5.11 10.37 6.24
C LYS A 48 5.95 9.60 7.28
N TYR A 49 6.48 10.29 8.28
CA TYR A 49 7.26 9.64 9.34
C TYR A 49 6.39 8.74 10.23
N ILE A 50 5.23 9.22 10.66
CA ILE A 50 4.31 8.45 11.51
C ILE A 50 3.71 7.26 10.73
N SER A 51 3.40 7.43 9.45
CA SER A 51 2.83 6.35 8.64
C SER A 51 3.86 5.30 8.21
N TRP A 52 5.10 5.70 7.96
CA TRP A 52 6.13 4.80 7.43
C TRP A 52 7.49 4.90 8.10
N GLY A 53 8.01 6.13 8.27
CA GLY A 53 9.39 6.36 8.71
C GLY A 53 9.76 5.61 9.99
N ARG A 54 8.83 5.52 10.96
CA ARG A 54 9.03 4.78 12.21
C ARG A 54 9.19 3.25 12.05
N TYR A 55 8.74 2.69 10.92
CA TYR A 55 8.74 1.26 10.63
C TYR A 55 9.93 0.84 9.76
N GLN A 56 10.45 1.76 8.94
CA GLN A 56 11.51 1.47 7.97
C GLN A 56 12.75 0.85 8.63
N GLU A 57 13.19 1.40 9.76
CA GLU A 57 14.39 0.94 10.48
C GLU A 57 14.19 -0.41 11.17
N ARG A 58 12.97 -0.72 11.64
CA ARG A 58 12.67 -1.97 12.36
C ARG A 58 12.44 -3.15 11.43
N LEU A 59 11.91 -2.91 10.24
CA LEU A 59 11.51 -3.94 9.29
C LEU A 59 12.58 -4.22 8.22
N GLY A 60 13.84 -3.79 8.45
CA GLY A 60 14.97 -4.10 7.57
C GLY A 60 14.90 -3.43 6.19
N PHE A 61 14.11 -2.38 6.02
CA PHE A 61 13.99 -1.71 4.73
C PHE A 61 15.16 -0.79 4.44
N MET A 62 15.71 -0.92 3.24
CA MET A 62 16.72 0.00 2.70
C MET A 62 16.25 0.62 1.38
N PRO A 63 16.62 1.89 1.10
CA PRO A 63 16.36 2.48 -0.20
C PRO A 63 17.23 1.80 -1.27
N LEU A 64 16.60 1.36 -2.37
CA LEU A 64 17.27 0.82 -3.55
C LEU A 64 16.79 1.55 -4.80
N HIS A 65 17.70 1.76 -5.76
CA HIS A 65 17.33 2.36 -7.04
C HIS A 65 16.50 1.38 -7.87
N LYS A 66 15.43 1.87 -8.52
CA LYS A 66 14.54 1.03 -9.36
C LYS A 66 15.31 0.22 -10.40
N SER A 67 16.35 0.80 -11.02
CA SER A 67 17.13 0.09 -12.05
C SER A 67 17.90 -1.10 -11.48
N MET A 68 18.43 -1.01 -10.26
CA MET A 68 19.16 -2.12 -9.62
C MET A 68 18.23 -3.31 -9.43
N VAL A 69 17.02 -3.06 -8.95
CA VAL A 69 15.99 -4.08 -8.77
C VAL A 69 15.57 -4.69 -10.11
N LYS A 70 15.34 -3.86 -11.13
CA LYS A 70 15.06 -4.34 -12.50
C LYS A 70 16.16 -5.28 -13.01
N THR A 71 17.41 -4.85 -12.94
CA THR A 71 18.57 -5.63 -13.39
C THR A 71 18.76 -6.93 -12.60
N MET A 72 18.40 -6.95 -11.31
CA MET A 72 18.40 -8.19 -10.52
C MET A 72 17.33 -9.16 -11.02
N LEU A 73 16.10 -8.68 -11.21
CA LEU A 73 14.99 -9.51 -11.67
C LEU A 73 15.15 -9.98 -13.13
N GLU A 74 15.86 -9.24 -13.97
CA GLU A 74 16.16 -9.63 -15.36
C GLU A 74 17.05 -10.89 -15.46
N LYS A 75 17.75 -11.25 -14.38
CA LYS A 75 18.62 -12.44 -14.34
C LYS A 75 17.90 -13.72 -13.93
N LEU A 76 16.63 -13.60 -13.53
CA LEU A 76 15.82 -14.70 -13.02
C LEU A 76 14.81 -15.13 -14.08
N THR A 77 14.48 -16.42 -14.07
CA THR A 77 13.35 -16.96 -14.81
C THR A 77 12.02 -16.49 -14.20
N PRO A 78 10.91 -16.46 -14.97
CA PRO A 78 9.58 -16.13 -14.46
C PRO A 78 9.20 -16.93 -13.20
N GLU A 79 9.53 -18.23 -13.17
CA GLU A 79 9.25 -19.13 -12.06
C GLU A 79 10.05 -18.77 -10.81
N GLU A 80 11.35 -18.46 -10.96
CA GLU A 80 12.20 -18.01 -9.86
C GLU A 80 11.72 -16.67 -9.30
N ILE A 81 11.25 -15.76 -10.15
CA ILE A 81 10.71 -14.47 -9.73
C ILE A 81 9.45 -14.63 -8.88
N GLU A 82 8.51 -15.48 -9.32
CA GLU A 82 7.31 -15.78 -8.53
C GLU A 82 7.69 -16.42 -7.19
N GLU A 83 8.67 -17.32 -7.18
CA GLU A 83 9.14 -17.98 -5.95
C GLU A 83 9.80 -16.99 -4.97
N VAL A 84 10.64 -16.08 -5.46
CA VAL A 84 11.19 -14.97 -4.66
C VAL A 84 10.05 -14.13 -4.07
N GLY A 85 8.99 -13.87 -4.84
CA GLY A 85 7.79 -13.20 -4.35
C GLY A 85 7.13 -13.93 -3.18
N LYS A 86 6.93 -15.24 -3.31
CA LYS A 86 6.32 -16.08 -2.25
C LYS A 86 7.15 -16.08 -0.97
N MET A 87 8.48 -16.20 -1.09
CA MET A 87 9.40 -16.20 0.06
C MET A 87 9.33 -14.91 0.87
N GLN A 88 8.95 -13.78 0.25
CA GLN A 88 8.87 -12.49 0.94
C GLN A 88 7.66 -12.32 1.87
N LYS A 89 6.72 -13.26 1.87
CA LYS A 89 5.59 -13.25 2.80
C LYS A 89 6.05 -13.21 4.27
N ASP A 90 7.02 -14.06 4.60
CA ASP A 90 7.37 -14.37 5.99
C ASP A 90 8.33 -13.35 6.62
N GLN A 91 9.11 -12.62 5.83
CA GLN A 91 10.14 -11.71 6.34
C GLN A 91 9.66 -10.28 6.60
N THR A 92 8.52 -9.86 6.02
CA THR A 92 8.19 -8.42 6.01
C THR A 92 6.71 -8.11 6.06
N ILE A 93 5.88 -8.92 5.39
CA ILE A 93 4.44 -8.68 5.35
C ILE A 93 3.80 -9.12 6.66
N ARG A 94 4.11 -10.33 7.14
CA ARG A 94 3.52 -10.88 8.37
C ARG A 94 3.76 -10.00 9.59
N ASP A 95 5.00 -9.56 9.80
CA ASP A 95 5.35 -8.66 10.90
C ASP A 95 4.58 -7.35 10.79
N PHE A 96 4.55 -6.73 9.60
CA PHE A 96 3.80 -5.50 9.38
C PHE A 96 2.31 -5.66 9.71
N LEU A 97 1.67 -6.72 9.21
CA LEU A 97 0.24 -6.95 9.40
C LEU A 97 -0.12 -7.18 10.87
N LEU A 98 0.70 -7.94 11.59
CA LEU A 98 0.51 -8.20 13.02
C LEU A 98 0.64 -6.94 13.88
N PHE A 99 1.49 -5.98 13.50
CA PHE A 99 1.66 -4.74 14.26
C PHE A 99 0.55 -3.70 14.06
N GLU A 100 -0.14 -3.70 12.91
CA GLU A 100 -1.13 -2.67 12.57
C GLU A 100 -2.55 -3.02 13.03
N SER A 101 -3.09 -4.16 12.61
CA SER A 101 -4.51 -4.51 12.79
C SER A 101 -4.82 -6.01 12.70
N GLY A 102 -3.79 -6.86 12.79
CA GLY A 102 -3.90 -8.31 12.75
C GLY A 102 -3.65 -8.92 11.36
N TYR A 103 -3.54 -10.24 11.31
CA TYR A 103 -3.25 -10.96 10.07
C TYR A 103 -4.56 -11.32 9.34
N ASN A 104 -5.14 -10.35 8.64
CA ASN A 104 -6.43 -10.46 7.93
C ASN A 104 -6.42 -9.68 6.60
N LEU A 105 -7.43 -9.91 5.75
CA LEU A 105 -7.53 -9.28 4.42
C LEU A 105 -7.54 -7.75 4.48
N LYS A 106 -8.26 -7.15 5.44
CA LYS A 106 -8.27 -5.68 5.61
C LYS A 106 -6.87 -5.13 5.83
N SER A 107 -6.12 -5.74 6.74
CA SER A 107 -4.75 -5.31 7.05
C SER A 107 -3.86 -5.46 5.82
N PHE A 108 -4.07 -6.50 5.00
CA PHE A 108 -3.34 -6.67 3.75
C PHE A 108 -3.65 -5.56 2.73
N ILE A 109 -4.91 -5.17 2.56
CA ILE A 109 -5.27 -4.02 1.72
C ILE A 109 -4.63 -2.72 2.25
N GLN A 110 -4.57 -2.52 3.58
CA GLN A 110 -3.88 -1.37 4.16
C GLN A 110 -2.37 -1.40 3.92
N TRP A 111 -1.74 -2.57 4.03
CA TRP A 111 -0.34 -2.74 3.66
C TRP A 111 -0.09 -2.39 2.19
N ILE A 112 -0.96 -2.79 1.26
CA ILE A 112 -0.85 -2.42 -0.16
C ILE A 112 -0.91 -0.88 -0.33
N ARG A 113 -1.87 -0.23 0.35
CA ARG A 113 -2.00 1.25 0.35
C ARG A 113 -0.73 1.93 0.83
N LEU A 114 -0.17 1.45 1.94
CA LEU A 114 1.07 1.99 2.47
C LEU A 114 2.25 1.72 1.52
N ARG A 115 2.38 0.50 1.01
CA ARG A 115 3.49 0.09 0.14
C ARG A 115 3.52 0.91 -1.14
N CYS A 116 2.36 1.12 -1.78
CA CYS A 116 2.26 1.95 -2.98
C CYS A 116 2.63 3.41 -2.68
N ARG A 117 2.13 3.97 -1.57
CA ARG A 117 2.48 5.34 -1.14
C ARG A 117 3.98 5.50 -0.90
N VAL A 118 4.62 4.53 -0.28
CA VAL A 118 6.07 4.56 0.04
C VAL A 118 6.92 4.44 -1.23
N LEU A 119 6.52 3.58 -2.16
CA LEU A 119 7.22 3.36 -3.43
C LEU A 119 6.91 4.43 -4.50
N GLY A 120 5.92 5.29 -4.25
CA GLY A 120 5.43 6.24 -5.25
C GLY A 120 4.73 5.54 -6.41
N PHE A 121 3.98 4.47 -6.14
CA PHE A 121 3.15 3.78 -7.12
C PHE A 121 1.71 4.29 -7.03
N ASP A 122 1.05 4.42 -8.18
CA ASP A 122 -0.36 4.77 -8.21
C ASP A 122 -1.19 3.53 -7.90
N LEU A 123 -2.17 3.69 -7.00
CA LEU A 123 -3.02 2.62 -6.54
C LEU A 123 -4.48 2.97 -6.80
N ARG A 124 -5.21 2.02 -7.38
CA ARG A 124 -6.67 2.05 -7.48
C ARG A 124 -7.23 0.82 -6.79
N ILE A 125 -8.18 1.03 -5.90
CA ILE A 125 -8.94 -0.04 -5.26
C ILE A 125 -10.41 0.25 -5.49
N LYS A 126 -11.17 -0.76 -5.91
CA LYS A 126 -12.64 -0.72 -6.01
C LYS A 126 -13.20 -1.90 -5.23
N GLU A 127 -14.29 -1.65 -4.54
CA GLU A 127 -15.04 -2.65 -3.78
C GLU A 127 -16.50 -2.56 -4.22
N GLU A 128 -17.08 -3.69 -4.62
CA GLU A 128 -18.47 -3.76 -5.10
C GLU A 128 -19.18 -4.87 -4.32
N PHE A 129 -20.36 -4.59 -3.75
CA PHE A 129 -21.07 -5.50 -2.85
C PHE A 129 -22.21 -6.26 -3.53
N GLU A 130 -22.65 -5.85 -4.72
CA GLU A 130 -23.76 -6.44 -5.44
C GLU A 130 -23.31 -6.81 -6.86
N PRO A 131 -23.67 -8.01 -7.39
CA PRO A 131 -24.45 -9.07 -6.75
C PRO A 131 -23.69 -9.92 -5.72
N ASP A 132 -22.35 -9.91 -5.79
CA ASP A 132 -21.44 -10.58 -4.86
C ASP A 132 -20.34 -9.62 -4.45
N TYR A 133 -19.73 -9.84 -3.28
CA TYR A 133 -18.66 -8.96 -2.83
C TYR A 133 -17.37 -9.19 -3.65
N THR A 134 -16.87 -8.14 -4.28
CA THR A 134 -15.65 -8.16 -5.09
C THR A 134 -14.69 -7.06 -4.66
N ILE A 135 -13.40 -7.36 -4.76
CA ILE A 135 -12.31 -6.40 -4.51
C ILE A 135 -11.40 -6.39 -5.73
N PHE A 136 -11.31 -5.25 -6.38
CA PHE A 136 -10.38 -5.00 -7.48
C PHE A 136 -9.25 -4.07 -7.03
N VAL A 137 -8.01 -4.50 -7.23
CA VAL A 137 -6.80 -3.75 -6.91
C VAL A 137 -5.95 -3.60 -8.16
N MET A 138 -5.53 -2.39 -8.49
CA MET A 138 -4.59 -2.08 -9.58
C MET A 138 -3.45 -1.21 -9.07
N ILE A 139 -2.22 -1.67 -9.25
CA ILE A 139 -0.98 -0.98 -8.89
C ILE A 139 -0.24 -0.63 -10.16
N HIS A 140 -0.09 0.67 -10.45
CA HIS A 140 0.76 1.16 -11.53
C HIS A 140 2.15 1.51 -10.98
N HIS A 141 3.18 0.82 -11.46
CA HIS A 141 4.52 0.84 -10.86
C HIS A 141 5.66 1.16 -11.84
N ASP A 142 5.45 0.98 -13.16
CA ASP A 142 6.47 1.18 -14.20
C ASP A 142 7.81 0.45 -13.91
N MET A 143 7.70 -0.79 -13.43
CA MET A 143 8.86 -1.60 -13.01
C MET A 143 9.19 -2.75 -13.98
N GLY A 144 8.45 -2.88 -15.09
CA GLY A 144 8.58 -4.02 -16.00
C GLY A 144 7.78 -5.24 -15.50
N GLU A 145 7.64 -6.22 -16.39
CA GLU A 145 6.78 -7.40 -16.18
C GLU A 145 7.26 -8.32 -15.06
N ASN A 146 8.58 -8.44 -14.89
CA ASN A 146 9.18 -9.22 -13.80
C ASN A 146 8.75 -8.69 -12.42
N TRP A 147 8.49 -7.39 -12.28
CA TRP A 147 7.97 -6.86 -11.02
C TRP A 147 6.52 -7.28 -10.76
N SER A 148 5.71 -7.36 -11.81
CA SER A 148 4.33 -7.84 -11.69
C SER A 148 4.26 -9.33 -11.37
N LEU A 149 5.18 -10.14 -11.92
CA LEU A 149 5.35 -11.54 -11.53
C LEU A 149 5.78 -11.67 -10.06
N TYR A 150 6.72 -10.83 -9.62
CA TYR A 150 7.11 -10.77 -8.22
C TYR A 150 5.92 -10.47 -7.30
N TYR A 151 5.08 -9.47 -7.66
CA TYR A 151 3.85 -9.18 -6.94
C TYR A 151 2.82 -10.32 -7.00
N LYS A 152 2.67 -10.99 -8.14
CA LYS A 152 1.80 -12.16 -8.28
C LYS A 152 2.19 -13.26 -7.30
N GLY A 153 3.47 -13.62 -7.23
CA GLY A 153 3.97 -14.63 -6.29
C GLY A 153 3.72 -14.25 -4.83
N MET A 154 4.06 -13.01 -4.46
CA MET A 154 3.85 -12.47 -3.12
C MET A 154 2.38 -12.43 -2.71
N PHE A 155 1.51 -11.88 -3.56
CA PHE A 155 0.10 -11.70 -3.22
C PHE A 155 -0.62 -13.04 -3.19
N SER A 156 -0.26 -13.97 -4.07
CA SER A 156 -0.78 -15.35 -4.03
C SER A 156 -0.44 -16.02 -2.70
N ALA A 157 0.82 -15.92 -2.24
CA ALA A 157 1.25 -16.53 -0.98
C ALA A 157 0.55 -15.95 0.25
N VAL A 158 0.33 -14.63 0.28
CA VAL A 158 -0.39 -13.97 1.37
C VAL A 158 -1.86 -14.36 1.34
N LEU A 159 -2.52 -14.27 0.18
CA LEU A 159 -3.95 -14.57 0.05
C LEU A 159 -4.27 -16.03 0.31
N GLN A 160 -3.39 -16.97 -0.02
CA GLN A 160 -3.58 -18.38 0.31
C GLN A 160 -3.67 -18.63 1.82
N GLU A 161 -3.01 -17.82 2.65
CA GLU A 161 -3.14 -17.91 4.11
C GLU A 161 -4.32 -17.11 4.65
N LEU A 162 -4.59 -15.93 4.08
CA LEU A 162 -5.68 -15.07 4.56
C LEU A 162 -7.05 -15.58 4.13
N LEU A 163 -7.12 -16.29 3.01
CA LEU A 163 -8.32 -16.85 2.40
C LEU A 163 -8.03 -18.30 1.97
N PRO A 164 -8.06 -19.26 2.89
CA PRO A 164 -7.81 -20.66 2.57
C PRO A 164 -8.84 -21.20 1.57
N PRO A 165 -8.43 -21.87 0.47
CA PRO A 165 -9.34 -22.35 -0.57
C PRO A 165 -10.38 -23.37 -0.07
N ASP A 166 -10.04 -24.13 0.97
CA ASP A 166 -10.89 -25.14 1.60
C ASP A 166 -12.08 -24.57 2.37
N GLU A 167 -11.99 -23.30 2.79
CA GLU A 167 -13.08 -22.59 3.47
C GLU A 167 -14.13 -22.01 2.50
N LYS A 168 -13.92 -22.14 1.17
CA LYS A 168 -14.75 -21.53 0.12
C LYS A 168 -15.01 -20.03 0.37
N ALA A 169 -13.99 -19.32 0.85
CA ALA A 169 -14.09 -17.90 1.23
C ALA A 169 -14.28 -16.97 0.02
N TYR A 170 -14.01 -17.43 -1.20
CA TYR A 170 -14.16 -16.69 -2.45
C TYR A 170 -14.50 -17.65 -3.60
N ASP A 171 -15.00 -17.12 -4.72
CA ASP A 171 -15.24 -17.90 -5.94
C ASP A 171 -13.99 -18.00 -6.81
N GLN A 172 -13.30 -16.87 -7.01
CA GLN A 172 -12.06 -16.82 -7.77
C GLN A 172 -11.15 -15.66 -7.36
N ILE A 173 -9.84 -15.86 -7.53
CA ILE A 173 -8.82 -14.79 -7.46
C ILE A 173 -8.11 -14.77 -8.81
N ILE A 174 -8.13 -13.63 -9.48
CA ILE A 174 -7.52 -13.41 -10.78
C ILE A 174 -6.36 -12.43 -10.61
N PHE A 175 -5.20 -12.76 -11.18
CA PHE A 175 -4.05 -11.87 -11.27
C PHE A 175 -3.78 -11.51 -12.72
N GLU A 176 -3.63 -10.22 -13.00
CA GLU A 176 -3.24 -9.71 -14.31
C GLU A 176 -1.91 -8.99 -14.20
N THR A 177 -0.92 -9.45 -14.97
CA THR A 177 0.44 -8.90 -14.96
C THR A 177 0.75 -8.24 -16.29
N ASN A 178 1.34 -7.06 -16.27
CA ASN A 178 1.89 -6.42 -17.46
C ASN A 178 3.10 -5.54 -17.10
N ARG A 179 3.75 -4.93 -18.09
CA ARG A 179 5.00 -4.17 -17.86
C ARG A 179 4.84 -2.94 -16.95
N THR A 180 3.65 -2.37 -16.88
CA THR A 180 3.41 -1.08 -16.21
C THR A 180 2.56 -1.19 -14.95
N SER A 181 1.75 -2.24 -14.86
CA SER A 181 0.86 -2.48 -13.74
C SER A 181 0.68 -3.95 -13.40
N PHE A 182 0.28 -4.16 -12.15
CA PHE A 182 -0.19 -5.41 -11.60
C PHE A 182 -1.64 -5.20 -11.14
N ALA A 183 -2.53 -6.12 -11.46
CA ALA A 183 -3.89 -6.11 -10.95
C ALA A 183 -4.27 -7.45 -10.29
N MET A 184 -5.15 -7.36 -9.31
CA MET A 184 -5.70 -8.47 -8.55
C MET A 184 -7.21 -8.25 -8.44
N HIS A 185 -7.98 -9.29 -8.73
CA HIS A 185 -9.43 -9.29 -8.62
C HIS A 185 -9.88 -10.48 -7.78
N ILE A 186 -10.46 -10.20 -6.61
CA ILE A 186 -11.08 -11.19 -5.74
C ILE A 186 -12.58 -11.12 -6.01
N VAL A 187 -13.19 -12.23 -6.42
CA VAL A 187 -14.62 -12.30 -6.78
C VAL A 187 -15.33 -13.29 -5.88
N GLY A 188 -16.56 -12.97 -5.48
CA GLY A 188 -17.39 -13.86 -4.68
C GLY A 188 -16.93 -13.98 -3.23
N LEU A 189 -16.29 -12.94 -2.69
CA LEU A 189 -15.75 -12.94 -1.35
C LEU A 189 -16.90 -13.07 -0.33
N LYS A 190 -16.89 -14.12 0.48
CA LYS A 190 -17.89 -14.34 1.52
C LYS A 190 -17.55 -13.47 2.71
N VAL A 191 -18.41 -12.49 2.98
CA VAL A 191 -18.25 -11.54 4.07
C VAL A 191 -19.02 -12.05 5.26
N ASP A 192 -18.32 -12.50 6.30
CA ASP A 192 -18.94 -12.66 7.62
C ASP A 192 -19.37 -11.28 8.13
N ASP A 193 -20.43 -11.20 8.94
CA ASP A 193 -21.03 -9.92 9.35
C ASP A 193 -20.03 -8.96 10.05
N ASP A 194 -18.98 -9.49 10.66
CA ASP A 194 -17.86 -8.73 11.25
C ASP A 194 -17.02 -7.95 10.21
N MET A 195 -16.89 -8.46 8.97
CA MET A 195 -16.17 -7.75 7.90
C MET A 195 -17.00 -6.59 7.33
N LYS A 196 -18.33 -6.60 7.43
CA LYS A 196 -19.18 -5.50 6.94
C LYS A 196 -19.06 -4.24 7.80
N GLU A 197 -19.04 -4.37 9.12
CA GLU A 197 -18.88 -3.23 10.04
C GLU A 197 -17.51 -2.57 9.86
N ILE A 198 -16.46 -3.38 9.72
CA ILE A 198 -15.08 -2.96 9.65
C ILE A 198 -14.75 -2.20 8.35
N MET A 199 -15.53 -2.39 7.28
CA MET A 199 -15.31 -1.79 5.95
C MET A 199 -16.27 -0.63 5.63
N SER A 200 -17.24 -0.36 6.52
CA SER A 200 -18.17 0.78 6.43
C SER A 200 -17.63 2.08 7.03
N VAL A 201 -16.41 2.06 7.59
CA VAL A 201 -15.75 3.22 8.20
C VAL A 201 -14.70 3.78 7.24
N ASP A 202 -15.16 4.47 6.20
CA ASP A 202 -14.43 5.53 5.49
C ASP A 202 -15.40 6.69 5.18
#